data_AF-A0A368YFI8-F1
#
_entry.id   AF-A0A368YFI8-F1
#
_cell.length_a   1.000
_cell.length_b   1.000
_cell.length_c   1.000
_cell.angle_alpha   90.00
_cell.angle_beta   90.00
_cell.angle_gamma   90.00
#
_symmetry.space_group_name_H-M   'P 1'
#
loop_
_entity.id
_entity.type
_entity.pdbx_description
1 polymer ?
#
loop_
_entity_poly.entity_id
_entity_poly.type
_entity_poly.pdbx_seq_one_letter_code
_entity_poly.pdbx_strand_id
1 'polypeptide(L)'
;MSFHGRVSGTRIKRALGVQAALEWAFRVEQAQLELPLPPDVTEEGFGFGLEYVLLQRAVLGCKIDGGQHKIGGYTHEDAEVIAATVAGIPDSLGGKRMAIRVAELARAGLTPDWMP
;
A
#
# COMPACT_ATOMS: atom_id res chain seq x y z
N MET A 1 -29.21 -1.40 -35.76
CA MET A 1 -28.55 -0.09 -35.93
C MET A 1 -27.22 -0.13 -35.18
N SER A 2 -26.14 -0.04 -35.96
CA SER A 2 -24.76 0.38 -35.70
C SER A 2 -24.06 0.18 -34.35
N PHE A 3 -23.07 -0.73 -34.40
CA PHE A 3 -21.68 -0.69 -33.91
C PHE A 3 -21.22 0.48 -33.03
N HIS A 4 -20.56 0.14 -31.90
CA HIS A 4 -19.28 0.67 -31.39
C HIS A 4 -18.74 -0.37 -30.37
N GLY A 5 -17.55 -0.96 -30.42
CA GLY A 5 -16.41 -0.94 -31.31
C GLY A 5 -15.37 -1.82 -30.59
N ARG A 6 -14.98 -2.96 -31.18
CA ARG A 6 -13.87 -3.77 -30.67
C ARG A 6 -12.58 -2.97 -30.88
N VAL A 7 -11.91 -2.58 -29.80
CA VAL A 7 -10.48 -2.24 -29.84
C VAL A 7 -9.72 -3.39 -29.23
N SER A 8 -9.54 -4.45 -30.01
CA SER A 8 -8.50 -5.45 -29.75
C SER A 8 -7.24 -5.00 -30.47
N GLY A 9 -6.66 -3.88 -30.02
CA GLY A 9 -5.32 -3.49 -30.41
C GLY A 9 -4.32 -4.32 -29.62
N THR A 10 -3.31 -4.87 -30.28
CA THR A 10 -2.15 -5.49 -29.61
C THR A 10 -1.48 -4.45 -28.72
N ARG A 11 -1.83 -4.44 -27.43
CA ARG A 11 -1.27 -3.50 -26.45
C ARG A 11 0.22 -3.82 -26.35
N ILE A 12 1.06 -2.96 -26.93
CA ILE A 12 2.51 -3.07 -26.81
C ILE A 12 2.82 -2.97 -25.31
N LYS A 13 3.29 -4.06 -24.72
CA LYS A 13 3.71 -4.09 -23.32
C LYS A 13 4.94 -3.20 -23.20
N ARG A 14 4.84 -2.13 -22.40
CA ARG A 14 5.97 -1.23 -22.11
C ARG A 14 6.71 -1.76 -20.89
N ALA A 15 8.04 -1.68 -20.90
CA ALA A 15 8.84 -1.98 -19.72
C ALA A 15 8.49 -0.99 -18.59
N LEU A 16 8.32 -1.51 -17.38
CA LEU A 16 8.11 -0.74 -16.16
C LEU A 16 9.40 -0.73 -15.35
N GLY A 17 9.93 0.45 -15.04
CA GLY A 17 11.11 0.57 -14.18
C GLY A 17 10.79 0.20 -12.72
N VAL A 18 11.80 -0.21 -11.95
CA VAL A 18 11.63 -0.65 -10.56
C VAL A 18 10.98 0.43 -9.69
N GLN A 19 11.43 1.68 -9.80
CA GLN A 19 10.82 2.79 -9.06
C GLN A 19 9.33 2.95 -9.39
N ALA A 20 8.96 2.91 -10.67
CA ALA A 20 7.57 3.03 -11.09
C ALA A 20 6.71 1.84 -10.62
N ALA A 21 7.28 0.64 -10.56
CA ALA A 21 6.61 -0.55 -10.02
C ALA A 21 6.35 -0.41 -8.51
N LEU A 22 7.35 0.07 -7.76
CA LEU A 22 7.22 0.31 -6.32
C LEU A 22 6.19 1.41 -6.02
N GLU A 23 6.27 2.54 -6.72
CA GLU A 23 5.28 3.62 -6.57
C GLU A 23 3.88 3.13 -6.96
N TRP A 24 3.72 2.39 -8.06
CA TRP A 24 2.44 1.82 -8.41
C TRP A 24 1.90 0.90 -7.30
N ALA A 25 2.70 -0.03 -6.79
CA ALA A 25 2.28 -0.97 -5.75
C ALA A 25 1.89 -0.27 -4.43
N PHE A 26 2.74 0.62 -3.90
CA PHE A 26 2.53 1.20 -2.57
C PHE A 26 1.68 2.47 -2.56
N ARG A 27 1.71 3.28 -3.63
CA ARG A 27 0.97 4.55 -3.71
C ARG A 27 -0.38 4.39 -4.42
N VAL A 28 -0.43 3.65 -5.53
CA VAL A 28 -1.66 3.54 -6.33
C VAL A 28 -2.50 2.34 -5.91
N GLU A 29 -1.86 1.17 -5.78
CA GLU A 29 -2.52 -0.05 -5.32
C GLU A 29 -2.66 -0.10 -3.81
N GLN A 30 -1.96 0.76 -3.06
CA GLN A 30 -2.00 0.82 -1.60
C GLN A 30 -1.66 -0.53 -0.94
N ALA A 31 -0.81 -1.33 -1.59
CA ALA A 31 -0.33 -2.59 -1.04
C ALA A 31 0.37 -2.36 0.31
N GLN A 32 0.18 -3.30 1.23
CA GLN A 32 0.73 -3.23 2.58
C GLN A 32 1.82 -4.27 2.78
N LEU A 33 2.78 -3.95 3.65
CA LEU A 33 3.76 -4.93 4.11
C LEU A 33 3.13 -5.78 5.21
N GLU A 34 3.19 -7.10 5.06
CA GLU A 34 2.87 -8.02 6.15
C GLU A 34 4.04 -8.06 7.14
N LEU A 35 3.95 -7.22 8.17
CA LEU A 35 4.95 -7.17 9.23
C LEU A 35 4.56 -8.13 10.37
N PRO A 36 5.49 -8.94 10.89
CA PRO A 36 5.19 -9.77 12.05
C PRO A 36 4.93 -8.89 13.27
N LEU A 37 4.18 -9.44 14.22
CA LEU A 37 3.91 -8.73 15.47
C LEU A 37 5.24 -8.39 16.17
N PRO A 38 5.37 -7.17 16.75
CA PRO A 38 6.54 -6.82 17.53
C PRO A 38 6.65 -7.75 18.76
N PRO A 39 7.86 -8.22 19.10
CA PRO A 39 8.05 -9.20 20.18
C PRO A 39 7.74 -8.66 21.58
N ASP A 40 7.83 -7.34 21.75
CA ASP A 40 7.69 -6.67 23.06
C ASP A 40 6.24 -6.23 23.36
N VAL A 41 5.26 -6.65 22.55
CA VAL A 41 3.84 -6.37 22.82
C VAL A 41 3.31 -7.39 23.82
N THR A 42 3.31 -7.03 25.10
CA THR A 42 2.80 -7.88 26.18
C THR A 42 1.32 -7.69 26.47
N GLU A 43 0.71 -6.60 26.00
CA GLU A 43 -0.70 -6.27 26.18
C GLU A 43 -1.40 -6.08 24.84
N GLU A 44 -2.56 -6.71 24.67
CA GLU A 44 -3.51 -6.33 23.62
C GLU A 44 -3.93 -4.88 23.87
N GLY A 45 -3.66 -3.99 22.92
CA GLY A 45 -4.06 -2.58 23.07
C GLY A 45 -5.55 -2.46 23.36
N PHE A 46 -5.94 -1.62 24.32
CA PHE A 46 -7.36 -1.37 24.61
C PHE A 46 -8.00 -0.62 23.43
N GLY A 47 -8.95 -1.28 22.76
CA GLY A 47 -9.72 -0.70 21.67
C GLY A 47 -11.08 -0.18 22.14
N PHE A 48 -11.54 0.92 21.53
CA PHE A 48 -12.93 1.34 21.67
C PHE A 48 -13.81 0.62 20.64
N GLY A 49 -15.03 0.27 21.03
CA GLY A 49 -16.03 -0.23 20.09
C GLY A 49 -16.30 0.79 18.98
N LEU A 50 -16.52 0.30 17.75
CA LEU A 50 -16.78 1.14 16.57
C LEU A 50 -17.90 2.16 16.82
N GLU A 51 -18.95 1.75 17.54
CA GLU A 51 -20.09 2.60 17.91
C GLU A 51 -19.67 3.83 18.72
N TYR A 52 -18.79 3.64 19.71
CA TYR A 52 -18.25 4.72 20.54
C TYR A 52 -17.41 5.69 19.70
N VAL A 53 -16.57 5.16 18.80
CA VAL A 53 -15.73 5.95 17.90
C VAL A 53 -16.59 6.76 16.92
N LEU A 54 -17.66 6.17 16.39
CA LEU A 54 -18.61 6.83 15.49
C LEU A 54 -19.33 7.98 16.18
N LEU A 55 -19.80 7.77 17.42
CA LEU A 55 -20.44 8.80 18.25
C LEU A 55 -19.49 9.98 18.51
N GLN A 56 -18.26 9.73 18.95
CA GLN A 56 -17.30 10.80 19.23
C GLN A 56 -16.94 11.62 17.97
N ARG A 57 -16.77 10.96 16.82
CA ARG A 57 -16.46 11.66 15.56
C ARG A 57 -17.64 12.47 15.04
N ALA A 58 -18.86 11.98 15.20
CA ALA A 58 -20.08 12.73 14.88
C ALA A 58 -20.21 14.00 15.73
N VAL A 59 -19.89 13.92 17.03
CA VAL A 59 -19.85 15.11 17.92
C VAL A 59 -18.85 16.15 17.43
N LEU A 60 -17.69 15.71 16.92
CA LEU A 60 -16.67 16.59 16.34
C LEU A 60 -17.02 17.10 14.93
N GLY A 61 -18.14 16.66 14.34
CA GLY A 61 -18.52 16.98 12.95
C GLY A 61 -17.61 16.35 11.90
N CYS A 62 -16.77 15.37 12.29
CA CYS A 62 -15.84 14.71 11.38
C CYS A 62 -16.55 13.58 10.62
N LYS A 63 -16.50 13.63 9.28
CA LYS A 63 -16.88 12.50 8.45
C LYS A 63 -15.72 11.50 8.41
N ILE A 64 -16.01 10.23 8.72
CA ILE A 64 -15.02 9.16 8.57
C ILE A 64 -14.79 8.94 7.08
N ASP A 65 -13.57 9.20 6.62
CA ASP A 65 -13.10 8.60 5.39
C ASP A 65 -12.92 7.11 5.68
N GLY A 66 -13.77 6.27 5.10
CA GLY A 66 -13.88 4.84 5.43
C GLY A 66 -12.63 4.01 5.11
N GLY A 67 -11.51 4.65 4.76
CA GLY A 67 -10.24 4.01 4.41
C GLY A 67 -10.29 3.18 3.14
N GLN A 68 -11.47 3.06 2.51
CA GLN A 68 -11.70 2.35 1.26
C GLN A 68 -11.20 3.23 0.11
N HIS A 69 -9.88 3.42 0.04
CA HIS A 69 -9.23 4.10 -1.10
C HIS A 69 -9.52 3.37 -2.43
N LYS A 70 -10.06 2.14 -2.37
CA LYS A 70 -10.64 1.36 -3.48
C LYS A 70 -11.95 0.68 -3.05
N ILE A 71 -12.98 0.76 -3.91
CA ILE A 71 -14.26 0.04 -3.72
C ILE A 71 -13.95 -1.46 -3.62
N GLY A 72 -14.25 -2.07 -2.46
CA GLY A 72 -14.11 -3.51 -2.23
C GLY A 72 -12.76 -3.96 -1.68
N GLY A 73 -11.85 -3.05 -1.30
CA GLY A 73 -10.56 -3.42 -0.67
C GLY A 73 -9.62 -4.24 -1.56
N TYR A 74 -9.87 -4.26 -2.88
CA TYR A 74 -9.10 -5.06 -3.83
C TYR A 74 -7.73 -4.41 -4.13
N THR A 75 -6.67 -5.09 -3.73
CA THR A 75 -5.27 -4.80 -4.15
C THR A 75 -4.93 -5.72 -5.31
N HIS A 76 -4.27 -5.23 -6.35
CA HIS A 76 -3.87 -6.08 -7.46
C HIS A 76 -2.86 -7.16 -7.03
N GLU A 77 -3.03 -8.40 -7.47
CA GLU A 77 -2.18 -9.55 -7.11
C GLU A 77 -0.68 -9.26 -7.34
N ASP A 78 -0.31 -8.71 -8.51
CA ASP A 78 1.07 -8.28 -8.78
C ASP A 78 1.62 -7.24 -7.79
N ALA A 79 0.77 -6.36 -7.24
CA ALA A 79 1.19 -5.40 -6.23
C ALA A 79 1.41 -6.07 -4.87
N GLU A 80 0.62 -7.10 -4.53
CA GLU A 80 0.87 -7.95 -3.36
C GLU A 80 2.18 -8.72 -3.50
N VAL A 81 2.49 -9.25 -4.69
CA VAL A 81 3.77 -9.92 -4.97
C VAL A 81 4.95 -8.95 -4.79
N ILE A 82 4.82 -7.71 -5.26
CA ILE A 82 5.84 -6.67 -5.04
C ILE A 82 6.00 -6.40 -3.54
N ALA A 83 4.90 -6.27 -2.80
CA ALA A 83 4.95 -6.02 -1.36
C ALA A 83 5.60 -7.19 -0.59
N ALA A 84 5.27 -8.43 -0.93
CA ALA A 84 5.88 -9.63 -0.36
C ALA A 84 7.38 -9.70 -0.66
N THR A 85 7.78 -9.36 -1.89
CA THR A 85 9.19 -9.31 -2.29
C THR A 85 9.97 -8.27 -1.48
N VAL A 86 9.40 -7.08 -1.29
CA VAL A 86 10.00 -6.01 -0.47
C VAL A 86 10.04 -6.40 1.02
N ALA A 87 9.03 -7.09 1.53
CA ALA A 87 9.02 -7.61 2.90
C ALA A 87 10.13 -8.65 3.15
N GLY A 88 10.55 -9.36 2.10
CA GLY A 88 11.62 -10.36 2.13
C GLY A 88 13.06 -9.82 2.08
N ILE A 89 13.28 -8.51 2.21
CA ILE A 89 14.64 -7.95 2.22
C ILE A 89 15.45 -8.58 3.38
N PRO A 90 16.66 -9.10 3.12
CA PRO A 90 17.49 -9.72 4.15
C PRO A 90 18.09 -8.68 5.09
N ASP A 91 18.42 -9.10 6.32
CA ASP A 91 18.99 -8.21 7.35
C ASP A 91 20.32 -7.59 6.93
N SER A 92 21.12 -8.27 6.10
CA SER A 92 22.36 -7.74 5.52
C SER A 92 22.14 -6.53 4.61
N LEU A 93 20.92 -6.34 4.11
CA LEU A 93 20.49 -5.19 3.31
C LEU A 93 19.55 -4.26 4.11
N GLY A 94 19.53 -4.38 5.43
CA GLY A 94 18.73 -3.54 6.34
C GLY A 94 17.37 -4.13 6.73
N GLY A 95 17.03 -5.32 6.23
CA GLY A 95 15.88 -6.11 6.67
C GLY A 95 14.55 -5.37 6.61
N LYS A 96 13.70 -5.64 7.61
CA LYS A 96 12.37 -5.02 7.74
C LYS A 96 12.40 -3.49 7.79
N ARG A 97 13.42 -2.89 8.42
CA ARG A 97 13.54 -1.42 8.49
C ARG A 97 13.74 -0.82 7.11
N MET A 98 14.55 -1.48 6.28
CA MET A 98 14.74 -1.09 4.89
C MET A 98 13.46 -1.30 4.08
N ALA A 99 12.77 -2.43 4.25
CA ALA A 99 11.49 -2.69 3.58
C ALA A 99 10.46 -1.60 3.85
N ILE A 100 10.30 -1.21 5.13
CA ILE A 100 9.43 -0.10 5.53
C ILE A 100 9.88 1.19 4.86
N ARG A 101 11.18 1.51 4.90
CA ARG A 101 11.70 2.73 4.28
C ARG A 101 11.41 2.79 2.79
N VAL A 102 11.59 1.69 2.06
CA VAL A 102 11.28 1.60 0.62
C VAL A 102 9.79 1.84 0.37
N ALA A 103 8.91 1.20 1.15
CA ALA A 103 7.46 1.38 1.02
C ALA A 103 7.05 2.84 1.28
N GLU A 104 7.57 3.48 2.34
CA GLU A 104 7.25 4.88 2.63
C GLU A 104 7.78 5.84 1.57
N LEU A 105 8.99 5.61 1.06
CA LEU A 105 9.56 6.41 -0.03
C LEU A 105 8.73 6.27 -1.32
N ALA A 106 8.27 5.06 -1.65
CA ALA A 106 7.39 4.82 -2.79
C ALA A 106 6.03 5.52 -2.64
N ARG A 107 5.43 5.52 -1.44
CA ARG A 107 4.21 6.29 -1.14
C ARG A 107 4.44 7.79 -1.33
N ALA A 108 5.57 8.28 -0.84
CA ALA A 108 5.97 9.68 -0.97
C ALA A 108 6.47 10.05 -2.38
N GLY A 109 6.82 9.06 -3.23
CA GLY A 109 7.40 9.28 -4.56
C GLY A 109 8.73 9.99 -4.47
N LEU A 110 9.45 9.69 -3.40
CA LEU A 110 10.76 10.21 -3.12
C LEU A 110 11.76 9.10 -3.35
N THR A 111 12.92 9.46 -3.90
CA THR A 111 14.09 8.60 -3.90
C THR A 111 14.94 8.95 -2.69
N PRO A 112 15.60 7.98 -2.04
CA PRO A 112 16.56 8.30 -0.99
C PRO A 112 17.67 9.16 -1.57
N ASP A 113 18.23 10.05 -0.76
CA ASP A 113 19.41 10.83 -1.14
C ASP A 113 20.64 9.97 -0.83
N TRP A 114 20.95 9.04 -1.74
CA TRP A 114 22.00 8.04 -1.59
C TRP A 114 23.30 8.41 -2.30
N MET A 115 23.33 9.55 -3.00
CA MET A 115 24.51 10.11 -3.64
C MET A 115 24.89 11.43 -2.94
N PRO A 116 26.12 11.59 -2.43
CA PRO A 116 26.65 12.88 -1.99
C PRO A 116 27.03 13.79 -3.17
#